data_AF-A0A4Y9NAF2-F1
#
_entry.id   AF-A0A4Y9NAF2-F1
#
_cell.length_a   1.000
_cell.length_b   1.000
_cell.length_c   1.000
_cell.angle_alpha   90.00
_cell.angle_beta   90.00
_cell.angle_gamma   90.00
#
_symmetry.space_group_name_H-M   'P 1'
#
loop_
_entity.id
_entity.type
_entity.pdbx_description
1 polymer ?
#
loop_
_entity_poly.entity_id
_entity_poly.type
_entity_poly.pdbx_seq_one_letter_code
_entity_poly.pdbx_strand_id
1 'polypeptide(L)'
;MSSPTPEERRRRRALLRAHHPDLGGDPEAFIRAMAAFPAHGSRTPTPQHPADDVRFVCRPRGLARIAAWYRVQLRRGRRGGPPRVL
;
A
#
# COMPACT_ATOMS: atom_id res chain seq x y z
N MET A 1 0.44 15.76 -5.29
CA MET A 1 1.34 14.60 -5.09
C MET A 1 1.09 13.59 -6.20
N SER A 2 2.00 13.47 -7.17
CA SER A 2 1.81 12.57 -8.31
C SER A 2 2.20 11.14 -7.93
N SER A 3 1.29 10.18 -8.12
CA SER A 3 1.62 8.76 -7.93
C SER A 3 2.61 8.30 -9.01
N PRO A 4 3.59 7.45 -8.69
CA PRO A 4 4.53 6.94 -9.69
C PRO A 4 3.79 6.19 -10.80
N THR A 5 4.17 6.47 -12.05
CA THR A 5 3.56 5.83 -13.22
C THR A 5 3.81 4.31 -13.19
N PRO A 6 2.99 3.50 -13.88
CA PRO A 6 3.18 2.06 -13.94
C PRO A 6 4.58 1.63 -14.43
N GLU A 7 5.18 2.41 -15.32
CA GLU A 7 6.52 2.20 -15.87
C GLU A 7 7.62 2.46 -14.84
N GLU A 8 7.49 3.54 -14.07
CA GLU A 8 8.43 3.87 -12.99
C GLU A 8 8.47 2.74 -11.94
N ARG A 9 7.32 2.18 -11.60
CA ARG A 9 7.25 1.01 -10.71
C ARG A 9 7.90 -0.25 -11.31
N ARG A 10 7.82 -0.43 -12.63
CA ARG A 10 8.42 -1.58 -13.33
C ARG A 10 9.95 -1.45 -13.32
N ARG A 11 10.48 -0.28 -13.65
CA ARG A 11 11.92 0.03 -13.61
C ARG A 11 12.49 -0.19 -12.22
N ARG A 12 11.80 0.33 -11.18
CA ARG A 12 12.19 0.11 -9.78
C ARG A 12 12.28 -1.37 -9.42
N ARG A 13 11.27 -2.18 -9.78
CA ARG A 13 11.29 -3.64 -9.49
C ARG A 13 12.42 -4.37 -10.21
N ALA A 14 12.75 -3.99 -11.44
CA ALA A 14 13.81 -4.63 -12.20
C ALA A 14 15.18 -4.40 -11.55
N LEU A 15 15.47 -3.15 -11.15
CA LEU A 15 16.71 -2.78 -10.47
C LEU A 15 16.85 -3.45 -9.09
N LEU A 16 15.77 -3.50 -8.32
CA LEU A 16 15.79 -4.19 -7.03
C LEU A 16 16.01 -5.70 -7.16
N ARG A 17 15.49 -6.32 -8.23
CA ARG A 17 15.69 -7.75 -8.48
C ARG A 17 17.13 -8.06 -8.89
N ALA A 18 17.77 -7.15 -9.63
CA ALA A 18 19.15 -7.32 -10.08
C ALA A 18 20.17 -7.27 -8.92
N HIS A 19 19.90 -6.47 -7.88
CA HIS A 19 20.79 -6.31 -6.72
C HIS A 19 20.28 -7.03 -5.46
N HIS A 20 19.27 -7.90 -5.57
CA HIS A 20 18.61 -8.44 -4.38
C HIS A 20 19.53 -9.36 -3.56
N PRO A 21 19.74 -9.12 -2.25
CA PRO A 21 20.62 -9.95 -1.43
C PRO A 21 20.15 -11.41 -1.32
N ASP A 22 18.84 -11.65 -1.23
CA ASP A 22 18.28 -13.02 -1.21
C ASP A 22 18.50 -13.81 -2.53
N LEU A 23 18.93 -13.15 -3.61
CA LEU A 23 19.29 -13.78 -4.88
C LEU A 23 20.82 -13.87 -5.07
N GLY A 24 21.60 -13.58 -4.02
CA GLY A 24 23.06 -13.51 -4.08
C GLY A 24 23.60 -12.16 -4.59
N GLY A 25 22.78 -11.11 -4.62
CA GLY A 25 23.21 -9.76 -4.96
C GLY A 25 23.96 -9.06 -3.82
N ASP A 26 24.71 -8.02 -4.17
CA ASP A 26 25.43 -7.21 -3.18
C ASP A 26 24.45 -6.32 -2.38
N PRO A 27 24.36 -6.50 -1.04
CA PRO A 27 23.49 -5.69 -0.20
C PRO A 27 23.84 -4.19 -0.23
N GLU A 28 25.11 -3.82 -0.42
CA GLU A 28 25.52 -2.42 -0.47
C GLU A 28 25.09 -1.75 -1.79
N ALA A 29 25.26 -2.47 -2.91
CA ALA A 29 24.71 -2.05 -4.20
C ALA A 29 23.19 -1.89 -4.15
N PHE A 30 22.49 -2.76 -3.43
CA PHE A 30 21.03 -2.66 -3.23
C PHE A 30 20.62 -1.39 -2.48
N ILE A 31 21.29 -1.08 -1.37
CA ILE A 31 21.02 0.13 -0.57
C ILE A 31 21.28 1.38 -1.41
N ARG A 32 22.38 1.41 -2.16
CA ARG A 32 22.72 2.52 -3.06
C ARG A 32 21.67 2.71 -4.18
N ALA A 33 21.23 1.63 -4.80
CA ALA A 33 20.18 1.66 -5.81
C ALA A 33 18.85 2.15 -5.22
N MET A 34 18.52 1.77 -3.98
CA MET A 34 17.33 2.24 -3.27
C MET A 34 17.38 3.73 -2.94
N ALA A 35 18.56 4.26 -2.57
CA ALA A 35 18.75 5.67 -2.26
C ALA A 35 18.59 6.60 -3.48
N ALA A 36 18.85 6.09 -4.69
CA ALA A 36 18.70 6.86 -5.93
C ALA A 36 17.23 7.13 -6.32
N PHE A 37 16.27 6.37 -5.76
CA PHE A 37 14.86 6.63 -6.01
C PHE A 37 14.34 7.69 -5.04
N PRO A 38 13.75 8.81 -5.52
CA PRO A 38 13.11 9.77 -4.64
C PRO A 38 12.03 9.03 -3.87
N ALA A 39 12.19 8.95 -2.56
CA ALA A 39 11.34 8.16 -1.68
C ALA A 39 9.92 8.71 -1.68
N HIS A 40 9.13 8.33 -2.67
CA HIS A 40 7.69 8.56 -2.74
C HIS A 40 7.07 7.67 -1.67
N GLY A 41 7.05 8.19 -0.44
CA GLY A 41 6.65 7.46 0.76
C GLY A 41 7.78 7.14 1.73
N SER A 42 8.93 7.83 1.69
CA SER A 42 9.70 8.01 2.93
C SER A 42 8.76 8.72 3.89
N ARG A 43 8.06 7.95 4.72
CA ARG A 43 7.68 8.44 6.03
C ARG A 43 9.00 8.93 6.61
N THR A 44 9.18 10.24 6.66
CA THR A 44 10.11 10.85 7.61
C THR A 44 10.01 10.01 8.87
N PRO A 45 11.11 9.49 9.45
CA PRO A 45 11.02 8.78 10.71
C PRO A 45 10.49 9.79 11.72
N THR A 46 9.17 9.84 11.86
CA THR A 46 8.49 10.55 12.92
C THR A 46 9.01 9.90 14.18
N PRO A 47 9.48 10.66 15.18
CA PRO A 47 9.88 10.12 16.46
C PRO A 47 8.79 9.13 16.88
N GLN A 48 9.14 7.86 17.04
CA GLN A 48 8.20 6.80 17.35
C GLN A 48 7.59 7.15 18.71
N HIS A 49 6.40 7.74 18.69
CA HIS A 49 5.65 7.95 19.91
C HIS A 49 5.28 6.55 20.42
N PRO A 50 5.55 6.21 21.69
CA PRO A 50 5.26 4.89 22.22
C PRO A 50 3.76 4.73 22.48
N ALA A 51 2.93 4.73 21.42
CA ALA A 51 1.49 4.43 21.47
C ALA A 51 0.79 4.39 20.08
N ASP A 52 1.51 4.36 18.95
CA ASP A 52 0.83 4.20 17.66
C ASP A 52 0.27 2.75 17.54
N ASP A 53 -1.01 2.61 17.82
CA ASP A 53 -1.80 1.38 17.69
C ASP A 53 -1.58 0.75 16.30
N VAL A 54 -0.82 -0.34 16.26
CA VAL A 54 -0.49 -1.03 15.01
C VAL A 54 -1.73 -1.77 14.51
N ARG A 55 -2.46 -1.16 13.58
CA ARG A 55 -3.64 -1.76 12.97
C ARG A 55 -3.28 -2.60 11.76
N PHE A 56 -3.33 -3.91 11.92
CA PHE A 56 -3.24 -4.85 10.80
C PHE A 56 -4.52 -4.78 9.95
N VAL A 57 -4.41 -4.26 8.74
CA VAL A 57 -5.52 -4.22 7.77
C VAL A 57 -5.43 -5.41 6.83
N CYS A 58 -6.30 -6.40 7.02
CA CYS A 58 -6.46 -7.49 6.07
C CYS A 58 -7.22 -7.01 4.83
N ARG A 59 -6.53 -6.94 3.68
CA ARG A 59 -7.17 -6.54 2.42
C ARG A 59 -7.78 -7.78 1.74
N PRO A 60 -9.11 -7.84 1.55
CA PRO A 60 -9.73 -9.01 0.94
C PRO A 60 -9.28 -9.16 -0.52
N ARG A 61 -8.85 -10.37 -0.89
CA ARG A 61 -8.44 -10.75 -2.25
C ARG A 61 -9.41 -11.81 -2.81
N GLY A 62 -9.44 -11.95 -4.14
CA GLY A 62 -10.30 -12.93 -4.81
C GLY A 62 -11.78 -12.80 -4.44
N LEU A 63 -12.44 -13.93 -4.19
CA LEU A 63 -13.86 -13.98 -3.82
C LEU A 63 -14.18 -13.23 -2.51
N ALA A 64 -13.22 -13.12 -1.58
CA ALA A 64 -13.41 -12.34 -0.35
C ALA A 64 -13.64 -10.85 -0.64
N ARG A 65 -13.10 -10.32 -1.75
CA ARG A 65 -13.33 -8.94 -2.18
C ARG A 65 -14.78 -8.72 -2.60
N ILE A 66 -15.35 -9.70 -3.31
CA ILE A 66 -16.74 -9.66 -3.76
C ILE A 66 -17.68 -9.73 -2.56
N ALA A 67 -17.41 -10.65 -1.62
CA ALA A 67 -18.18 -10.75 -0.38
C ALA A 67 -18.11 -9.46 0.46
N ALA A 68 -16.94 -8.83 0.57
CA ALA A 68 -16.78 -7.55 1.27
C ALA A 68 -17.59 -6.44 0.59
N TRP A 69 -17.56 -6.35 -0.74
CA TRP A 69 -18.36 -5.39 -1.50
C TRP A 69 -19.86 -5.61 -1.30
N TYR A 70 -20.33 -6.86 -1.36
CA TYR A 70 -21.73 -7.20 -1.17
C TYR A 70 -22.22 -6.85 0.25
N ARG A 71 -21.42 -7.12 1.28
CA ARG A 71 -21.72 -6.71 2.67
C ARG A 71 -21.84 -5.20 2.82
N VAL A 72 -20.99 -4.42 2.14
CA VAL A 72 -21.07 -2.96 2.15
C VAL A 72 -22.38 -2.49 1.51
N GLN A 73 -22.80 -3.09 0.39
CA GLN A 73 -24.06 -2.74 -0.28
C GLN A 73 -25.29 -3.06 0.56
N LEU A 74 -25.34 -4.25 1.18
CA LEU A 74 -26.44 -4.61 2.08
C LEU A 74 -26.55 -3.67 3.29
N ARG A 75 -25.41 -3.23 3.84
CA ARG A 75 -25.39 -2.25 4.95
C ARG A 75 -25.87 -0.87 4.51
N ARG A 76 -25.63 -0.47 3.25
CA ARG A 76 -26.16 0.78 2.68
C ARG A 76 -27.67 0.72 2.49
N GLY A 77 -28.20 -0.41 2.01
CA GLY A 77 -29.65 -0.63 1.91
C GLY A 77 -30.37 -0.54 3.26
N ARG A 78 -29.75 -1.02 4.34
CA ARG A 78 -30.32 -0.93 5.70
C ARG A 78 -30.20 0.45 6.36
N ARG A 79 -29.37 1.36 5.83
CA ARG A 79 -29.28 2.76 6.30
C ARG A 79 -30.16 3.72 5.49
N GLY A 80 -30.90 3.21 4.50
CA GLY A 80 -31.95 3.94 3.82
C GLY A 80 -33.19 4.06 4.70
N GLY A 81 -33.12 4.93 5.72
CA GLY A 81 -34.35 5.58 6.18
C GLY A 81 -34.95 6.36 5.00
N PRO A 82 -36.28 6.45 4.86
CA PRO A 82 -36.90 7.16 3.75
C PRO A 82 -36.37 8.60 3.70
N PRO A 83 -36.21 9.20 2.50
CA PRO A 83 -35.83 10.60 2.39
C PRO A 83 -36.87 11.42 3.17
N ARG A 84 -36.45 12.06 4.26
CA ARG A 84 -37.27 13.07 4.93
C ARG A 84 -37.30 14.28 4.01
N VAL A 85 -38.26 14.29 3.09
CA VAL A 85 -38.75 15.50 2.45
C VAL A 85 -39.52 16.27 3.54
N LEU A 86 -38.93 17.38 3.98
CA LEU A 86 -39.60 18.46 4.71
C LEU A 86 -39.74 19.63 3.75
#